data_AF-A0A7V4P9P9-F1
#
_entry.id   AF-A0A7V4P9P9-F1
#
_cell.length_a   1.000
_cell.length_b   1.000
_cell.length_c   1.000
_cell.angle_alpha   90.00
_cell.angle_beta   90.00
_cell.angle_gamma   90.00
#
_symmetry.space_group_name_H-M   'P 1'
#
loop_
_entity.id
_entity.type
_entity.pdbx_description
1 polymer ?
#
loop_
_entity_poly.entity_id
_entity_poly.type
_entity_poly.pdbx_seq_one_letter_code
_entity_poly.pdbx_strand_id
1 'polypeptide(L)'
;MNVSSLLAHSAGLALLVAAAASVHAEEPALKVGIIGLDTSHAIAFTKELNNPSAAPELANCRVVAAYPKGSPDIESSTSRVPKYTEDVKALGVEIVGSIDELLKRV
;
A
#
# COMPACT_ATOMS: atom_id res chain seq x y z
N MET A 1 52.97 -53.07 17.82
CA MET A 1 52.80 -52.11 18.94
C MET A 1 52.08 -50.90 18.36
N ASN A 2 50.74 -50.91 18.36
CA ASN A 2 49.87 -50.29 19.38
C ASN A 2 50.28 -48.82 19.63
N VAL A 3 49.47 -47.81 19.35
CA VAL A 3 48.06 -47.66 19.74
C VAL A 3 47.30 -46.68 18.84
N SER A 4 46.05 -47.03 18.57
CA SER A 4 44.95 -46.18 18.10
C SER A 4 44.83 -44.87 18.87
N SER A 5 44.47 -43.77 18.20
CA SER A 5 43.53 -42.77 18.74
C SER A 5 43.09 -41.74 17.69
N LEU A 6 41.81 -41.82 17.37
CA LEU A 6 40.89 -40.75 16.97
C LEU A 6 41.11 -40.01 15.64
N LEU A 7 40.46 -40.57 14.62
CA LEU A 7 39.48 -39.87 13.78
C LEU A 7 38.95 -38.57 14.40
N ALA A 8 39.23 -37.44 13.76
CA ALA A 8 38.35 -36.29 13.78
C ALA A 8 38.12 -35.85 12.33
N HIS A 9 37.37 -36.66 11.59
CA HIS A 9 36.64 -36.17 10.44
C HIS A 9 35.56 -35.24 10.99
N SER A 10 35.83 -33.94 11.05
CA SER A 10 34.77 -32.94 11.25
C SER A 10 33.94 -32.88 9.96
N ALA A 11 33.11 -33.91 9.81
CA ALA A 11 32.00 -33.96 8.88
C ALA A 11 31.12 -32.73 9.12
N GLY A 12 30.75 -32.10 8.01
CA GLY A 12 30.06 -30.84 7.98
C GLY A 12 28.74 -30.82 8.73
N LEU A 13 28.37 -29.62 9.17
CA LEU A 13 26.98 -29.25 9.35
C LEU A 13 26.80 -27.86 8.74
N ALA A 14 26.72 -27.82 7.41
CA ALA A 14 26.13 -26.68 6.73
C ALA A 14 24.64 -26.66 7.11
N LEU A 15 24.29 -25.81 8.07
CA LEU A 15 22.90 -25.57 8.44
C LEU A 15 22.23 -24.83 7.28
N LEU A 16 21.66 -25.57 6.33
CA LEU A 16 20.68 -25.03 5.41
C LEU A 16 19.44 -24.66 6.22
N VAL A 17 19.35 -23.39 6.63
CA VAL A 17 18.07 -22.79 7.00
C VAL A 17 17.30 -22.66 5.69
N ALA A 18 16.51 -23.68 5.36
CA ALA A 18 15.49 -23.56 4.33
C ALA A 18 14.48 -22.55 4.86
N ALA A 19 14.65 -21.28 4.48
CA ALA A 19 13.63 -20.28 4.64
C ALA A 19 12.40 -20.79 3.88
N ALA A 20 11.41 -21.30 4.60
CA ALA A 20 10.07 -21.46 4.10
C ALA A 20 9.53 -20.05 3.85
N ALA A 21 9.94 -19.44 2.74
CA ALA A 21 9.23 -18.32 2.18
C ALA A 21 7.83 -18.87 1.86
N SER A 22 6.85 -18.51 2.67
CA SER A 22 5.45 -18.64 2.27
C SER A 22 5.33 -17.91 0.94
N VAL A 23 5.24 -18.68 -0.14
CA VAL A 23 4.77 -18.17 -1.42
C VAL A 23 3.28 -17.91 -1.22
N HIS A 24 2.96 -16.78 -0.60
CA HIS A 24 1.63 -16.21 -0.76
C HIS A 24 1.57 -15.83 -2.23
N ALA A 25 0.58 -16.40 -2.95
CA ALA A 25 0.20 -15.83 -4.23
C ALA A 25 -0.08 -14.34 -3.97
N GLU A 26 0.63 -13.46 -4.65
CA GLU A 26 0.41 -12.02 -4.56
C GLU A 26 -0.97 -11.76 -5.18
N GLU A 27 -2.00 -11.78 -4.33
CA GLU A 27 -3.35 -11.37 -4.71
C GLU A 27 -3.25 -9.99 -5.37
N PRO A 28 -3.90 -9.77 -6.52
CA PRO A 28 -3.84 -8.49 -7.20
C PRO A 28 -4.17 -7.34 -6.23
N ALA A 29 -3.32 -6.32 -6.21
CA ALA A 29 -3.50 -5.18 -5.32
C ALA A 29 -4.90 -4.57 -5.49
N LEU A 30 -5.60 -4.38 -4.38
CA LEU A 30 -6.91 -3.76 -4.33
C LEU A 30 -6.78 -2.27 -4.61
N LYS A 31 -7.39 -1.83 -5.71
CA LYS A 31 -7.38 -0.44 -6.14
C LYS A 31 -8.54 0.31 -5.49
N VAL A 32 -8.22 1.39 -4.80
CA VAL A 32 -9.18 2.23 -4.08
C VAL A 32 -9.35 3.54 -4.83
N GLY A 33 -10.61 3.93 -5.04
CA GLY A 33 -11.00 5.21 -5.61
C GLY A 33 -11.69 6.09 -4.57
N ILE A 34 -11.36 7.38 -4.54
CA ILE A 34 -12.04 8.34 -3.65
C ILE A 34 -12.97 9.25 -4.45
N ILE A 35 -14.22 9.37 -3.99
CA ILE A 35 -15.19 10.34 -4.50
C ILE A 35 -15.29 11.46 -3.47
N GLY A 36 -14.79 12.64 -3.84
CA GLY A 36 -14.80 13.85 -3.06
C GLY A 36 -13.54 14.07 -2.24
N LEU A 37 -12.93 15.25 -2.41
CA LEU A 37 -11.71 15.68 -1.74
C LEU A 37 -11.97 16.95 -0.91
N ASP A 38 -13.04 16.95 -0.13
CA ASP A 38 -13.54 18.10 0.64
C ASP A 38 -13.47 17.90 2.16
N THR A 39 -13.02 16.73 2.61
CA THR A 39 -12.84 16.36 4.02
C THR A 39 -11.40 15.93 4.30
N SER A 40 -10.94 16.16 5.53
CA SER A 40 -9.61 15.74 5.98
C SER A 40 -9.40 14.22 5.91
N HIS A 41 -10.49 13.43 5.94
CA HIS A 41 -10.44 11.99 5.82
C HIS A 41 -9.91 11.52 4.46
N ALA A 42 -10.18 12.23 3.37
CA ALA A 42 -9.65 11.85 2.06
C ALA A 42 -8.12 11.80 2.06
N ILE A 43 -7.48 12.80 2.69
CA ILE A 43 -6.02 12.83 2.86
C ILE A 43 -5.56 11.76 3.85
N ALA A 44 -6.23 11.63 4.99
CA ALA A 44 -5.84 10.69 6.04
C ALA A 44 -5.87 9.22 5.55
N PHE A 45 -6.94 8.81 4.87
CA PHE A 45 -7.04 7.47 4.29
C PHE A 45 -6.03 7.25 3.16
N THR A 46 -5.80 8.26 2.31
CA THR A 46 -4.76 8.15 1.28
C THR A 46 -3.40 7.92 1.91
N LYS A 47 -3.04 8.64 2.98
CA LYS A 47 -1.77 8.44 3.69
C LYS A 47 -1.65 7.03 4.27
N GLU A 48 -2.70 6.54 4.92
CA GLU A 48 -2.69 5.23 5.56
C GLU A 48 -2.58 4.09 4.53
N LEU A 49 -3.43 4.12 3.50
CA LEU A 49 -3.48 3.07 2.48
C LEU A 49 -2.26 3.12 1.54
N ASN A 50 -1.73 4.31 1.23
CA ASN A 50 -0.53 4.43 0.39
C ASN A 50 0.78 4.32 1.20
N ASN A 51 0.72 4.12 2.52
CA ASN A 51 1.90 3.91 3.35
C ASN A 51 2.60 2.60 2.95
N PRO A 52 3.90 2.62 2.54
CA PRO A 52 4.63 1.39 2.24
C PRO A 52 4.83 0.49 3.47
N SER A 53 4.63 1.04 4.67
CA SER A 53 4.68 0.33 5.96
C SER A 53 3.29 0.24 6.61
N ALA A 54 2.23 0.21 5.81
CA ALA A 54 0.86 0.02 6.31
C ALA A 54 0.73 -1.28 7.11
N ALA A 55 -0.25 -1.33 8.01
CA ALA A 55 -0.57 -2.55 8.76
C ALA A 55 -0.84 -3.73 7.78
N PRO A 56 -0.50 -4.98 8.15
CA PRO A 56 -0.64 -6.13 7.25
C PRO A 56 -2.02 -6.28 6.61
N GLU A 57 -3.08 -5.94 7.35
CA GLU A 57 -4.48 -5.95 6.89
C GLU A 57 -4.80 -4.89 5.83
N LEU A 58 -3.97 -3.85 5.68
CA LEU A 58 -4.11 -2.78 4.69
C LEU A 58 -3.06 -2.85 3.57
N ALA A 59 -2.03 -3.68 3.69
CA ALA A 59 -0.88 -3.71 2.79
C ALA A 59 -1.21 -4.01 1.31
N ASN A 60 -2.35 -4.65 1.05
CA ASN A 60 -2.85 -4.95 -0.30
C ASN A 60 -3.60 -3.74 -0.94
N CYS A 61 -4.11 -2.80 -0.13
CA CYS A 61 -4.95 -1.71 -0.62
C CYS A 61 -4.14 -0.48 -1.01
N ARG A 62 -4.46 0.14 -2.16
CA ARG A 62 -3.82 1.40 -2.61
C ARG A 62 -4.85 2.36 -3.17
N VAL A 63 -4.83 3.61 -2.73
CA VAL A 63 -5.58 4.69 -3.38
C VAL A 63 -4.85 5.05 -4.66
N VAL A 64 -5.49 4.81 -5.80
CA VAL A 64 -4.89 5.01 -7.13
C VAL A 64 -5.47 6.21 -7.87
N ALA A 65 -6.73 6.55 -7.59
CA ALA A 65 -7.42 7.64 -8.28
C ALA A 65 -8.45 8.33 -7.38
N ALA A 66 -8.71 9.61 -7.64
CA ALA A 66 -9.71 10.40 -6.92
C ALA A 66 -10.45 11.41 -7.82
N TYR A 67 -11.74 11.56 -7.59
CA TYR A 67 -12.58 12.61 -8.16
C TYR A 67 -12.75 13.74 -7.14
N PRO A 68 -12.36 15.00 -7.42
CA PRO A 68 -12.10 15.98 -6.38
C PRO A 68 -13.33 16.71 -5.81
N LYS A 69 -14.52 16.61 -6.41
CA LYS A 69 -15.65 17.50 -6.08
C LYS A 69 -16.16 17.35 -4.65
N GLY A 70 -16.46 18.47 -4.00
CA GLY A 70 -17.23 18.50 -2.75
C GLY A 70 -18.73 18.69 -2.97
N SER A 71 -19.46 18.85 -1.87
CA SER A 71 -20.86 19.26 -1.84
C SER A 71 -21.00 20.73 -2.30
N PRO A 72 -21.66 21.02 -3.44
CA PRO A 72 -21.71 22.37 -4.01
C PRO A 72 -22.43 23.39 -3.12
N ASP A 73 -23.37 22.92 -2.29
CA ASP A 73 -24.20 23.77 -1.42
C ASP A 73 -23.51 24.12 -0.09
N ILE A 74 -22.28 23.62 0.15
CA ILE A 74 -21.54 23.83 1.40
C ILE A 74 -20.23 24.53 1.07
N GLU A 75 -20.10 25.81 1.45
CA GLU A 75 -18.91 26.62 1.19
C GLU A 75 -17.62 26.00 1.76
N SER A 76 -17.68 25.46 2.97
CA SER A 76 -16.52 24.81 3.60
C SER A 76 -16.09 23.52 2.88
N SER A 77 -17.00 22.87 2.16
CA SER A 77 -16.70 21.70 1.33
C SER A 77 -15.96 22.13 0.06
N THR A 78 -16.52 23.08 -0.69
CA THR A 78 -15.94 23.53 -1.96
C THR A 78 -14.61 24.26 -1.81
N SER A 79 -14.46 25.09 -0.77
CA SER A 79 -13.23 25.87 -0.52
C SER A 79 -12.01 25.02 -0.18
N ARG A 80 -12.20 23.80 0.34
CA ARG A 80 -11.11 22.87 0.69
C ARG A 80 -10.59 22.06 -0.49
N VAL A 81 -11.46 21.80 -1.47
CA VAL A 81 -11.16 20.95 -2.63
C VAL A 81 -9.83 21.29 -3.29
N PRO A 82 -9.49 22.56 -3.62
CA PRO A 82 -8.24 22.86 -4.29
C PRO A 82 -7.01 22.41 -3.49
N LYS A 83 -6.97 22.71 -2.19
CA LYS A 83 -5.83 22.36 -1.33
C LYS A 83 -5.72 20.85 -1.12
N TYR A 84 -6.84 20.19 -0.88
CA TYR A 84 -6.86 18.75 -0.62
C TYR A 84 -6.56 17.94 -1.88
N THR A 85 -6.95 18.46 -3.05
CA THR A 85 -6.56 17.87 -4.35
C THR A 85 -5.05 17.87 -4.52
N GLU A 86 -4.36 18.98 -4.22
CA GLU A 86 -2.89 19.03 -4.28
C GLU A 86 -2.24 18.10 -3.26
N ASP A 87 -2.78 18.00 -2.04
CA ASP A 87 -2.26 17.09 -1.01
C ASP A 87 -2.40 15.62 -1.41
N VAL A 88 -3.54 15.23 -1.98
CA VAL A 88 -3.78 13.86 -2.45
C VAL A 88 -2.92 13.54 -3.68
N LYS A 89 -2.77 14.48 -4.60
CA LYS A 89 -1.87 14.34 -5.76
C LYS A 89 -0.41 14.16 -5.33
N ALA A 90 0.05 14.86 -4.29
CA ALA A 90 1.39 14.69 -3.73
C ALA A 90 1.62 13.30 -3.13
N LEU A 91 0.57 12.56 -2.79
CA LEU A 91 0.62 11.16 -2.33
C LEU A 91 0.58 10.14 -3.48
N GLY A 92 0.77 10.60 -4.73
CA GLY A 92 0.85 9.74 -5.92
C GLY A 92 -0.50 9.29 -6.48
N VAL A 93 -1.60 9.93 -6.06
CA VAL A 93 -2.95 9.60 -6.53
C VAL A 93 -3.29 10.38 -7.81
N GLU A 94 -3.85 9.70 -8.80
CA GLU A 94 -4.33 10.34 -10.03
C GLU A 94 -5.64 11.11 -9.79
N ILE A 95 -5.72 12.36 -10.22
CA ILE A 95 -6.95 13.16 -10.13
C ILE A 95 -7.71 13.06 -11.45
N VAL A 96 -8.95 12.60 -11.40
CA VAL A 96 -9.81 12.41 -12.58
C VAL A 96 -10.96 13.41 -12.65
N GLY A 97 -11.48 13.64 -13.85
CA GLY A 97 -12.51 14.65 -14.13
C GLY A 97 -13.95 14.17 -13.92
N SER A 98 -14.18 12.86 -13.80
CA SER A 98 -15.51 12.29 -13.63
C SER A 98 -15.51 10.95 -12.88
N ILE A 99 -16.68 10.54 -12.39
CA ILE A 99 -16.87 9.21 -11.78
C ILE A 99 -16.65 8.10 -12.82
N ASP A 100 -17.07 8.29 -14.08
CA ASP A 100 -16.83 7.31 -15.14
C ASP A 100 -15.34 7.08 -15.42
N GLU A 101 -14.52 8.14 -15.32
CA GLU A 101 -13.07 8.02 -15.41
C GLU A 101 -12.47 7.33 -14.19
N LEU A 102 -13.03 7.57 -13.00
CA LEU A 102 -12.62 6.90 -11.76
C LEU A 102 -12.84 5.39 -11.84
N LEU A 103 -14.03 4.98 -12.28
CA LEU A 103 -14.41 3.55 -12.40
C LEU A 103 -13.56 2.78 -13.42
N LYS A 104 -12.89 3.45 -14.37
CA LYS A 104 -11.96 2.80 -15.30
C LYS A 104 -10.60 2.49 -14.67
N ARG A 105 -10.29 3.07 -13.50
CA ARG A 105 -8.99 2.92 -12.82
C ARG A 105 -9.02 1.93 -11.67
N VAL A 106 -10.21 1.65 -11.12
CA VAL A 106 -10.43 0.78 -9.96
C VAL A 106 -11.13 -0.51 -10.32
#